data_AF-A0A2H3U4B1-F1
#
_entry.id   AF-A0A2H3U4B1-F1
#
_cell.length_a   1.000
_cell.length_b   1.000
_cell.length_c   1.000
_cell.angle_alpha   90.00
_cell.angle_beta   90.00
_cell.angle_gamma   90.00
#
_symmetry.space_group_name_H-M   'P 1'
#
loop_
_entity.id
_entity.type
_entity.pdbx_description
1 polymer ?
#
loop_
_entity_poly.entity_id
_entity_poly.type
_entity_poly.pdbx_seq_one_letter_code
_entity_poly.pdbx_strand_id
1 'polypeptide(L)'
;MQPEIAAIPIIVAGLTCQGLGLSVAVLMYAHMVGRLISAGLPNREHRPGLFMNVGPPSFTALALIGMANGLPKSLDPDMDGLLIDVGIIRTMALISGIFLWTLAAWWWGIAIMAVV
;
A
#
# COMPACT_ATOMS: atom_id res chain seq x y z
N MET A 1 -26.02 6.54 4.47
CA MET A 1 -25.38 6.01 3.25
C MET A 1 -24.80 7.21 2.52
N GLN A 2 -23.49 7.21 2.23
CA GLN A 2 -22.86 8.29 1.46
C GLN A 2 -23.48 8.27 0.04
N PRO A 3 -23.88 9.41 -0.56
CA PRO A 3 -24.37 9.43 -1.95
C PRO A 3 -23.30 8.82 -2.88
N GLU A 4 -23.67 7.96 -3.83
CA GLU A 4 -22.71 7.32 -4.77
C GLU A 4 -21.83 8.35 -5.50
N ILE A 5 -22.39 9.52 -5.79
CA ILE A 5 -21.71 10.67 -6.41
C ILE A 5 -20.53 11.17 -5.56
N ALA A 6 -20.59 11.03 -4.23
CA ALA A 6 -19.52 11.43 -3.33
C ALA A 6 -18.46 10.33 -3.11
N ALA A 7 -18.75 9.07 -3.43
CA ALA A 7 -17.83 7.96 -3.16
C ALA A 7 -16.60 7.98 -4.08
N ILE A 8 -16.79 8.26 -5.37
CA ILE A 8 -15.70 8.26 -6.37
C ILE A 8 -14.66 9.36 -6.06
N PRO A 9 -15.02 10.64 -5.84
CA PRO A 9 -14.04 11.68 -5.52
C PRO A 9 -13.27 11.38 -4.23
N ILE A 10 -13.92 10.81 -3.21
CA ILE A 10 -13.27 10.42 -1.95
C ILE A 10 -12.23 9.32 -2.20
N ILE A 11 -12.57 8.31 -3.01
CA ILE A 11 -11.66 7.22 -3.36
C ILE A 11 -10.47 7.75 -4.17
N VAL A 12 -10.69 8.63 -5.14
CA VAL A 12 -9.61 9.22 -5.95
C VAL A 12 -8.67 10.08 -5.09
N ALA A 13 -9.22 10.90 -4.20
CA ALA A 13 -8.44 11.68 -3.24
C ALA A 13 -7.63 10.76 -2.31
N GLY A 14 -8.27 9.72 -1.76
CA GLY A 14 -7.63 8.71 -0.93
C GLY A 14 -6.49 7.99 -1.65
N LEU A 15 -6.70 7.59 -2.90
CA LEU A 15 -5.68 6.95 -3.74
C LEU A 15 -4.48 7.87 -3.96
N THR A 16 -4.72 9.16 -4.19
CA THR A 16 -3.65 10.16 -4.38
C THR A 16 -2.80 10.31 -3.13
N CYS A 17 -3.44 10.46 -1.97
CA CYS A 17 -2.75 10.54 -0.68
C CYS A 17 -1.97 9.25 -0.37
N GLN A 18 -2.56 8.08 -0.61
CA GLN A 18 -1.89 6.79 -0.41
C GLN A 18 -0.71 6.58 -1.36
N GLY A 19 -0.83 7.00 -2.62
CA GLY A 19 0.24 6.95 -3.61
C GLY A 19 1.44 7.81 -3.20
N LEU A 20 1.19 9.02 -2.69
CA LEU A 20 2.24 9.88 -2.14
C LEU A 20 2.92 9.23 -0.93
N GLY A 21 2.13 8.68 0.01
CA GLY A 21 2.65 7.98 1.18
C GLY A 21 3.55 6.79 0.81
N LEU A 22 3.12 5.96 -0.13
CA LEU A 22 3.93 4.86 -0.64
C LEU A 22 5.21 5.36 -1.32
N SER A 23 5.13 6.43 -2.12
CA SER A 23 6.29 6.98 -2.83
C SER A 23 7.37 7.47 -1.86
N VAL A 24 6.96 8.19 -0.81
CA VAL A 24 7.88 8.62 0.26
C VAL A 24 8.47 7.40 0.99
N ALA A 25 7.66 6.39 1.29
CA ALA A 25 8.14 5.16 1.92
C ALA A 25 9.20 4.44 1.07
N VAL A 26 9.02 4.37 -0.25
CA VAL A 26 10.01 3.78 -1.18
C VAL A 26 11.33 4.54 -1.14
N LEU A 27 11.30 5.88 -1.11
CA LEU A 27 12.52 6.69 -0.97
C LEU A 27 13.23 6.41 0.36
N MET A 28 12.47 6.29 1.46
CA MET A 28 13.03 5.93 2.76
C MET A 28 13.61 4.52 2.78
N TYR A 29 12.99 3.55 2.07
CA TYR A 29 13.53 2.21 1.92
C TYR A 29 14.84 2.18 1.17
N ALA A 30 14.98 2.93 0.08
CA ALA A 30 16.26 3.03 -0.64
C ALA A 30 17.38 3.50 0.31
N HIS A 31 17.11 4.51 1.13
CA HIS A 31 18.05 4.98 2.14
C HIS A 31 18.35 3.93 3.22
N MET A 32 17.33 3.27 3.75
CA MET A 32 17.48 2.23 4.77
C MET A 32 18.27 1.01 4.26
N VAL A 33 17.96 0.52 3.06
CA VAL A 33 18.69 -0.58 2.42
C VAL A 33 20.14 -0.18 2.19
N GLY A 34 20.40 1.04 1.71
CA GLY A 34 21.76 1.56 1.58
C GLY A 34 22.53 1.57 2.90
N ARG A 35 21.87 1.95 4.01
CA ARG A 35 22.47 1.90 5.36
C ARG A 35 22.76 0.46 5.80
N LEU A 36 21.84 -0.46 5.56
CA LEU A 36 22.03 -1.88 5.91
C LEU A 36 23.19 -2.52 5.14
N ILE A 37 23.36 -2.16 3.86
CA ILE A 37 24.46 -2.66 3.03
C ILE A 37 25.80 -2.07 3.48
N SER A 38 25.86 -0.76 3.73
CA SER A 38 27.14 -0.07 4.03
C SER A 38 27.60 -0.20 5.47
N ALA A 39 26.67 -0.21 6.43
CA ALA A 39 26.98 -0.18 7.86
C ALA A 39 26.49 -1.43 8.62
N GLY A 40 25.78 -2.34 7.95
CA GLY A 40 25.20 -3.53 8.57
C GLY A 40 23.98 -3.24 9.44
N LEU A 41 23.69 -4.16 10.36
CA LEU A 41 22.57 -4.03 11.29
C LEU A 41 22.79 -2.90 12.30
N PRO A 42 21.73 -2.16 12.69
CA PRO A 42 21.84 -1.15 13.73
C PRO A 42 22.18 -1.76 15.09
N ASN A 43 22.59 -0.90 16.04
CA ASN A 43 22.82 -1.29 17.43
C ASN A 43 21.62 -2.09 17.97
N ARG A 44 21.90 -3.10 18.80
CA ARG A 44 20.90 -4.07 19.28
C ARG A 44 19.60 -3.42 19.78
N GLU A 45 19.72 -2.33 20.53
CA GLU A 45 18.57 -1.57 21.08
C GLU A 45 17.64 -0.99 20.02
N HIS A 46 18.15 -0.70 18.81
CA HIS A 46 17.40 -0.11 17.71
C HIS A 46 16.91 -1.11 16.67
N ARG A 47 17.33 -2.38 16.75
CA ARG A 47 16.95 -3.43 15.78
C ARG A 47 15.44 -3.69 15.70
N PRO A 48 14.66 -3.64 16.82
CA PRO A 48 13.21 -3.71 16.73
C PRO A 48 12.58 -2.62 15.86
N GLY A 49 13.25 -1.49 15.67
CA GLY A 49 12.80 -0.41 14.78
C GLY A 49 12.68 -0.84 13.31
N LEU A 50 13.34 -1.91 12.89
CA LEU A 50 13.22 -2.45 11.53
C LEU A 50 11.79 -2.97 11.22
N PHE A 51 11.01 -3.35 12.24
CA PHE A 51 9.61 -3.74 12.06
C PHE A 51 8.72 -2.59 11.57
N MET A 52 9.12 -1.33 11.79
CA MET A 52 8.38 -0.18 11.27
C MET A 52 8.29 -0.19 9.74
N ASN A 53 9.27 -0.81 9.06
CA ASN A 53 9.28 -0.93 7.61
C ASN A 53 8.20 -1.90 7.08
N VAL A 54 7.57 -2.72 7.92
CA VAL A 54 6.46 -3.61 7.51
C VAL A 54 5.17 -2.81 7.30
N GLY A 55 5.01 -1.71 8.02
CA GLY A 55 3.80 -0.88 8.03
C GLY A 55 3.41 -0.33 6.67
N PRO A 56 4.28 0.46 5.99
CA PRO A 56 3.91 1.14 4.76
C PRO A 56 3.29 0.25 3.66
N PRO A 57 3.89 -0.88 3.25
CA PRO A 57 3.27 -1.76 2.26
C PRO A 57 1.97 -2.40 2.76
N SER A 58 1.90 -2.75 4.05
CA SER A 58 0.70 -3.37 4.64
C SER A 58 -0.49 -2.41 4.66
N PHE A 59 -0.28 -1.15 5.09
CA PHE A 59 -1.32 -0.14 5.11
C PHE A 59 -1.73 0.30 3.71
N THR A 60 -0.79 0.38 2.77
CA THR A 60 -1.13 0.66 1.38
C THR A 60 -1.94 -0.47 0.76
N ALA A 61 -1.58 -1.74 0.99
CA ALA A 61 -2.36 -2.90 0.53
C ALA A 61 -3.79 -2.87 1.07
N LEU A 62 -3.95 -2.63 2.38
CA LEU A 62 -5.24 -2.52 3.03
C LEU A 62 -6.09 -1.39 2.43
N ALA A 63 -5.48 -0.22 2.19
CA ALA A 63 -6.17 0.91 1.61
C ALA A 63 -6.61 0.66 0.16
N LEU A 64 -5.76 0.06 -0.68
CA LEU A 64 -6.10 -0.26 -2.07
C LEU A 64 -7.29 -1.23 -2.14
N ILE A 65 -7.27 -2.30 -1.34
CA ILE A 65 -8.36 -3.27 -1.27
C ILE A 65 -9.63 -2.61 -0.71
N GLY A 66 -9.50 -1.81 0.35
CA GLY A 66 -10.62 -1.09 0.95
C GLY A 66 -11.30 -0.13 -0.02
N MET A 67 -10.52 0.64 -0.78
CA MET A 67 -11.01 1.56 -1.81
C MET A 67 -11.72 0.82 -2.95
N ALA A 68 -11.14 -0.28 -3.45
CA ALA A 68 -11.75 -1.08 -4.53
C ALA A 68 -13.07 -1.76 -4.09
N ASN A 69 -13.17 -2.14 -2.81
CA ASN A 69 -14.41 -2.66 -2.24
C ASN A 69 -15.46 -1.58 -1.99
N GLY A 70 -15.04 -0.33 -1.79
CA GLY A 70 -15.92 0.84 -1.63
C GLY A 70 -16.53 1.36 -2.93
N LEU A 71 -16.10 0.85 -4.09
CA LEU A 71 -16.68 1.24 -5.38
C LEU A 71 -18.08 0.64 -5.59
N PRO A 72 -18.99 1.38 -6.26
CA PRO A 72 -20.30 0.88 -6.65
C PRO A 72 -20.16 -0.32 -7.61
N LYS A 73 -21.23 -1.09 -7.82
CA LYS A 73 -21.17 -2.32 -8.65
C LYS A 73 -20.90 -2.06 -10.13
N SER A 74 -21.25 -0.87 -10.61
CA SER A 74 -21.04 -0.42 -11.98
C SER A 74 -20.61 1.04 -11.92
N LEU A 75 -19.55 1.39 -12.66
CA LEU A 75 -19.07 2.76 -12.79
C LEU A 75 -19.34 3.22 -14.22
N ASP A 76 -19.99 4.36 -14.37
CA ASP A 76 -20.12 5.09 -15.64
C ASP A 76 -19.42 6.45 -15.46
N PRO A 77 -18.08 6.51 -15.64
CA PRO A 77 -17.30 7.72 -15.32
C PRO A 77 -17.63 8.90 -16.25
N ASP A 78 -17.98 8.59 -17.50
CA ASP A 78 -18.25 9.58 -18.55
C ASP A 78 -19.75 9.84 -18.75
N MET A 79 -20.62 9.13 -18.00
CA MET A 79 -22.09 9.19 -18.11
C MET A 79 -22.56 8.93 -19.56
N ASP A 80 -21.78 8.16 -20.32
CA ASP A 80 -21.98 7.87 -21.73
C ASP A 80 -22.54 6.45 -21.95
N GLY A 81 -22.73 5.70 -20.86
CA GLY A 81 -23.20 4.32 -20.85
C GLY A 81 -22.10 3.27 -20.96
N LEU A 82 -20.82 3.66 -21.03
CA LEU A 82 -19.68 2.74 -21.04
C LEU A 82 -19.32 2.34 -19.60
N LEU A 83 -19.88 1.22 -19.16
CA LEU A 83 -19.62 0.72 -17.81
C LEU A 83 -18.19 0.19 -17.67
N ILE A 84 -17.41 0.77 -16.76
CA ILE A 84 -16.17 0.14 -16.29
C ILE A 84 -16.56 -1.01 -15.35
N ASP A 85 -16.06 -2.21 -15.67
CA ASP A 85 -16.21 -3.38 -14.81
C ASP A 85 -15.35 -3.21 -13.53
N VAL A 86 -16.04 -2.99 -12.42
CA VAL A 86 -15.45 -2.86 -11.08
C VAL A 86 -14.72 -4.14 -10.66
N GLY A 87 -15.05 -5.29 -11.25
CA GLY A 87 -14.34 -6.55 -11.10
C GLY A 87 -12.86 -6.46 -11.51
N ILE A 88 -12.55 -5.69 -12.56
CA ILE A 88 -11.17 -5.46 -13.00
C ILE A 88 -10.42 -4.65 -11.94
N ILE A 89 -11.03 -3.58 -11.42
CA ILE A 89 -10.41 -2.73 -10.39
C ILE A 89 -10.13 -3.52 -9.10
N ARG A 90 -11.08 -4.36 -8.67
CA ARG A 90 -10.90 -5.25 -7.51
C ARG A 90 -9.79 -6.28 -7.74
N THR A 91 -9.70 -6.82 -8.95
CA THR A 91 -8.62 -7.75 -9.33
C THR A 91 -7.27 -7.06 -9.29
N MET A 92 -7.16 -5.85 -9.82
CA MET A 92 -5.94 -5.04 -9.74
C MET A 92 -5.55 -4.74 -8.29
N ALA A 93 -6.51 -4.35 -7.45
CA ALA A 93 -6.27 -4.09 -6.04
C ALA A 93 -5.77 -5.33 -5.29
N LEU A 94 -6.30 -6.53 -5.60
CA LEU A 94 -5.81 -7.79 -5.06
C LEU A 94 -4.39 -8.12 -5.51
N ILE A 95 -4.08 -7.99 -6.81
CA ILE A 95 -2.74 -8.23 -7.35
C ILE A 95 -1.72 -7.29 -6.70
N SER A 96 -2.04 -5.99 -6.64
CA SER A 96 -1.20 -5.00 -5.94
C SER A 96 -1.07 -5.31 -4.45
N GLY A 97 -2.15 -5.75 -3.81
CA GLY A 97 -2.15 -6.17 -2.40
C GLY A 97 -1.22 -7.35 -2.13
N ILE A 98 -1.20 -8.37 -2.99
CA ILE A 98 -0.30 -9.53 -2.86
C ILE A 98 1.17 -9.12 -3.04
N PHE A 99 1.46 -8.25 -4.00
CA PHE A 99 2.80 -7.69 -4.19
C PHE A 99 3.28 -6.94 -2.94
N LEU A 100 2.45 -6.04 -2.41
CA LEU A 100 2.77 -5.27 -1.21
C LEU A 100 2.88 -6.16 0.03
N TRP A 101 2.01 -7.15 0.18
CA TRP A 101 2.12 -8.15 1.24
C TRP A 101 3.46 -8.88 1.20
N THR A 102 3.93 -9.25 0.01
CA THR A 102 5.24 -9.90 -0.17
C THR A 102 6.39 -8.98 0.25
N LEU A 103 6.32 -7.70 -0.11
CA LEU A 103 7.30 -6.70 0.32
C LEU A 103 7.29 -6.51 1.85
N ALA A 104 6.11 -6.51 2.47
CA ALA A 104 5.96 -6.45 3.92
C ALA A 104 6.58 -7.68 4.61
N ALA A 105 6.30 -8.88 4.08
CA ALA A 105 6.86 -10.14 4.58
C ALA A 105 8.39 -10.17 4.48
N TRP A 106 8.96 -9.61 3.41
CA TRP A 106 10.40 -9.48 3.26
C TRP A 106 11.02 -8.58 4.34
N TRP A 107 10.46 -7.40 4.58
CA TRP A 107 10.91 -6.51 5.66
C TRP A 107 10.75 -7.14 7.05
N TRP A 108 9.65 -7.86 7.26
CA TRP A 108 9.43 -8.62 8.49
C TRP A 108 10.51 -9.69 8.68
N GLY A 109 10.90 -10.41 7.62
CA GLY A 109 11.99 -11.38 7.62
C GLY A 109 13.35 -10.77 8.00
N ILE A 110 13.66 -9.57 7.50
CA ILE A 110 14.88 -8.85 7.89
C ILE A 110 14.82 -8.46 9.38
N ALA A 111 13.68 -7.93 9.83
CA ALA A 111 13.51 -7.46 11.20
C ALA A 111 13.59 -8.60 12.22
N ILE A 112 12.94 -9.74 11.95
CA ILE A 112 12.97 -10.91 12.86
C ILE A 112 14.39 -11.48 12.97
N MET A 113 15.10 -11.62 11.84
CA MET A 113 16.49 -12.10 11.83
C MET A 113 17.46 -11.14 12.52
N ALA A 114 17.15 -9.85 12.60
CA ALA A 114 18.00 -8.88 13.28
C ALA A 114 17.87 -8.93 14.81
N VAL A 115 16.68 -9.27 15.31
CA VAL A 115 16.33 -9.22 16.75
C VAL A 115 16.53 -10.56 17.46
N VAL A 116 16.33 -11.68 16.76
CA VAL A 116 16.68 -13.03 17.24
C VAL A 116 18.20 -13.18 17.34
#